data_AF-A0A846ESJ6-F1
#
_entry.id   AF-A0A846ESJ6-F1
#
_cell.length_a   1.000
_cell.length_b   1.000
_cell.length_c   1.000
_cell.angle_alpha   90.00
_cell.angle_beta   90.00
_cell.angle_gamma   90.00
#
_symmetry.space_group_name_H-M   'P 1'
#
loop_
_entity.id
_entity.type
_entity.pdbx_description
1 polymer ?
#
loop_
_entity_poly.entity_id
_entity_poly.type
_entity_poly.pdbx_seq_one_letter_code
_entity_poly.pdbx_strand_id
1 'polypeptide(L)' 'MCNPGKTCIRGMRIPVSLILNLVANGKPNQEILEEYPDLELDDIKQCLFYAAWLAEERVIPIEERQELKSVK' A
#
# COMPACT_ATOMS: atom_id res chain seq x y z
N MET A 1 -6.53 5.48 15.87
CA MET A 1 -5.98 4.39 15.06
C MET A 1 -6.68 4.46 13.71
N CYS A 2 -6.01 4.22 12.59
CA CYS A 2 -6.73 3.92 11.35
C CYS A 2 -7.56 2.65 11.56
N ASN A 3 -8.71 2.50 10.91
CA ASN A 3 -9.54 1.28 11.01
C ASN A 3 -8.69 0.01 10.87
N PRO A 4 -8.99 -1.08 11.61
CA PRO A 4 -8.22 -2.31 11.54
C PRO A 4 -8.18 -2.82 10.09
N GLY A 5 -6.96 -2.96 9.56
CA GLY A 5 -6.70 -3.50 8.22
C GLY A 5 -6.36 -2.48 7.12
N LYS A 6 -6.36 -1.16 7.38
CA LYS A 6 -5.89 -0.18 6.40
C LYS A 6 -4.42 0.16 6.59
N THR A 7 -3.62 0.02 5.54
CA THR A 7 -2.22 0.49 5.49
C THR A 7 -2.20 2.00 5.69
N CYS A 8 -1.43 2.47 6.66
CA CYS A 8 -1.31 3.89 7.00
C CYS A 8 0.15 4.35 6.92
N ILE A 9 0.31 5.63 6.60
CA ILE A 9 1.61 6.29 6.48
C ILE A 9 2.29 6.31 7.85
N ARG A 10 3.62 6.13 7.87
CA ARG A 10 4.41 5.95 9.10
C ARG A 10 4.16 7.10 10.09
N GLY A 11 3.80 6.77 11.32
CA GLY A 11 3.59 7.78 12.37
C GLY A 11 2.32 8.61 12.20
N MET A 12 1.52 8.36 11.15
CA MET A 12 0.31 9.09 10.84
C MET A 12 -0.92 8.18 10.92
N ARG A 13 -2.09 8.80 11.09
CA ARG A 13 -3.39 8.13 10.96
C ARG A 13 -4.03 8.37 9.59
N ILE A 14 -3.19 8.58 8.58
CA ILE A 14 -3.57 8.82 7.20
C ILE A 14 -3.47 7.51 6.42
N PRO A 15 -4.56 6.99 5.84
CA PRO A 15 -4.52 5.77 5.05
C PRO A 15 -3.89 6.03 3.68
N VAL A 16 -3.09 5.08 3.20
CA VAL A 16 -2.46 5.15 1.87
C VAL A 16 -3.49 5.36 0.76
N SER A 17 -4.68 4.76 0.90
CA SER A 17 -5.79 4.93 -0.05
C SER A 17 -6.24 6.38 -0.22
N LEU A 18 -6.13 7.22 0.83
CA LEU A 18 -6.53 8.62 0.74
C LEU A 18 -5.58 9.38 -0.18
N ILE A 19 -4.27 9.24 0.01
CA ILE A 19 -3.26 9.89 -0.84
C ILE A 19 -3.40 9.43 -2.29
N LEU A 20 -3.59 8.13 -2.51
CA LEU A 20 -3.82 7.59 -3.86
C LEU A 20 -5.07 8.19 -4.52
N ASN A 21 -6.16 8.39 -3.77
CA ASN A 21 -7.37 9.05 -4.29
C ASN A 21 -7.10 10.51 -4.67
N LEU A 22 -6.37 11.27 -3.85
CA LEU A 22 -6.04 12.66 -4.15
C LEU A 22 -5.21 12.76 -5.44
N VAL A 23 -4.18 11.92 -5.55
CA VAL A 23 -3.34 11.84 -6.75
C VAL A 23 -4.17 11.42 -7.97
N ALA A 24 -5.06 10.43 -7.84
CA ALA A 24 -5.93 9.98 -8.93
C ALA A 24 -6.92 11.05 -9.41
N ASN A 25 -7.32 11.98 -8.53
CA ASN A 25 -8.13 13.15 -8.88
C ASN A 25 -7.30 14.30 -9.50
N GLY A 26 -5.99 14.10 -9.74
CA GLY A 26 -5.12 15.08 -10.35
C GLY A 26 -4.65 16.17 -9.39
N LYS A 27 -4.81 15.98 -8.08
CA LYS A 27 -4.35 16.94 -7.08
C LYS A 27 -2.81 17.01 -7.10
N PRO A 28 -2.19 18.20 -7.27
CA PRO A 28 -0.75 18.31 -7.30
C PRO A 28 -0.15 18.04 -5.91
N ASN A 29 1.05 17.45 -5.89
CA ASN A 29 1.72 17.08 -4.63
C ASN A 29 1.87 18.25 -3.65
N GLN A 30 2.11 19.48 -4.15
CA GLN A 30 2.23 20.66 -3.29
C GLN A 30 0.94 20.94 -2.51
N GLU A 31 -0.21 20.90 -3.18
CA GLU A 31 -1.51 21.13 -2.53
C GLU A 31 -1.84 20.00 -1.53
N ILE A 32 -1.44 18.76 -1.81
CA ILE A 32 -1.56 17.64 -0.86
C ILE A 32 -0.72 17.91 0.40
N LEU A 33 0.52 18.41 0.25
CA LEU A 33 1.40 18.73 1.36
C LEU A 33 0.91 19.94 2.17
N GLU A 34 0.23 20.90 1.53
CA GLU A 34 -0.41 22.03 2.20
C GLU A 34 -1.62 21.58 3.03
N GLU A 35 -2.44 20.65 2.52
CA GLU A 35 -3.57 20.07 3.25
C GLU A 35 -3.13 19.14 4.40
N TYR A 36 -1.97 18.48 4.25
CA TYR A 36 -1.39 17.56 5.23
C TYR A 36 0.06 17.96 5.56
N PRO A 37 0.28 18.95 6.45
CA PRO A 37 1.61 19.50 6.73
C PRO A 37 2.61 18.51 7.35
N ASP A 38 2.10 17.46 8.00
CA ASP A 38 2.91 16.39 8.59
C ASP A 38 3.41 15.39 7.53
N LEU A 39 2.91 15.49 6.30
CA LEU A 39 3.25 14.60 5.19
C LEU A 39 4.52 15.10 4.50
N GLU A 40 5.41 14.18 4.12
CA GLU A 40 6.56 14.50 3.28
C GLU A 40 6.32 14.08 1.83
N LEU A 41 7.03 14.71 0.90
CA LEU A 41 6.96 14.32 -0.52
C LEU A 41 7.33 12.83 -0.72
N ASP A 42 8.24 12.32 0.11
CA ASP A 42 8.65 10.92 0.05
C ASP A 42 7.55 9.96 0.54
N ASP A 43 6.65 10.39 1.43
CA ASP A 43 5.48 9.59 1.82
C ASP A 43 4.52 9.40 0.64
N ILE A 44 4.32 10.44 -0.18
CA ILE A 44 3.52 10.35 -1.41
C ILE A 44 4.16 9.34 -2.38
N LYS A 45 5.47 9.41 -2.57
CA LYS A 45 6.20 8.44 -3.41
C LYS A 45 6.08 7.03 -2.87
N GLN A 46 6.22 6.83 -1.56
CA GLN A 46 6.07 5.51 -0.93
C GLN A 46 4.65 4.96 -1.12
N CYS A 47 3.62 5.80 -1.04
CA CYS A 47 2.25 5.41 -1.36
C CYS A 47 2.12 4.89 -2.81
N LEU A 48 2.74 5.57 -3.77
CA LEU A 48 2.74 5.16 -5.17
C LEU A 48 3.54 3.88 -5.41
N PHE A 49 4.73 3.74 -4.80
CA PHE A 49 5.50 2.49 -4.87
C PHE A 49 4.75 1.32 -4.28
N TYR A 50 4.09 1.53 -3.14
CA TYR A 50 3.24 0.51 -2.52
C TYR A 50 2.08 0.11 -3.43
N ALA A 51 1.44 1.08 -4.09
CA ALA A 51 0.38 0.79 -5.06
C ALA A 51 0.90 0.00 -6.26
N ALA A 52 2.07 0.35 -6.80
CA ALA A 52 2.70 -0.39 -7.90
C ALA A 52 3.04 -1.83 -7.48
N TRP A 53 3.61 -2.02 -6.30
CA TRP A 53 3.94 -3.34 -5.74
C TRP A 53 2.71 -4.23 -5.50
N LEU A 54 1.56 -3.63 -5.15
CA LEU A 54 0.28 -4.34 -5.03
C LEU A 54 -0.33 -4.70 -6.38
N ALA A 55 -0.15 -3.86 -7.40
CA ALA A 55 -0.66 -4.09 -8.74
C ALA A 55 0.20 -5.05 -9.56
N GLU A 56 1.40 -5.37 -9.10
CA GLU A 56 2.32 -6.29 -9.74
C GLU A 56 1.80 -7.74 -9.66
N GLU A 57 1.60 -8.36 -10.82
CA GLU A 57 1.26 -9.78 -10.92
C GLU A 57 2.45 -10.65 -10.52
N ARG A 58 2.21 -11.67 -9.71
CA ARG A 58 3.25 -12.64 -9.30
C ARG A 58 2.80 -14.05 -9.59
N VAL A 59 3.61 -14.75 -10.38
CA VAL A 59 3.48 -16.19 -10.56
C VAL A 59 4.09 -16.88 -9.34
N ILE A 60 3.26 -17.52 -8.54
CA ILE A 60 3.70 -18.34 -7.41
C ILE A 60 3.70 -19.79 -7.90
N PRO A 61 4.86 -20.46 -8.03
CA PRO A 61 4.90 -21.88 -8.32
C PRO A 61 4.13 -22.63 -7.23
N ILE A 62 3.31 -23.59 -7.64
CA ILE A 62 2.59 -24.44 -6.70
C ILE A 62 3.48 -25.65 -6.46
N GLU A 63 4.15 -25.74 -5.32
CA GLU A 63 4.81 -27.00 -4.96
C GLU A 63 3.73 -28.07 -4.74
N GLU A 64 3.82 -29.15 -5.52
CA GLU A 64 2.93 -30.31 -5.38
C GLU A 64 3.01 -30.81 -3.93
N ARG A 65 1.87 -30.72 -3.24
CA ARG A 65 1.66 -31.28 -1.91
C ARG A 65 2.14 -32.73 -1.96
N GLN A 66 3.27 -33.03 -1.31
CA GLN A 66 3.71 -34.40 -1.09
C GLN A 66 2.62 -35.06 -0.24
N GLU A 67 1.66 -35.70 -0.92
CA GLU A 67 0.71 -36.64 -0.35
C GLU A 67 1.50 -37.50 0.63
N LEU A 68 1.12 -37.44 1.91
CA LEU A 68 1.68 -38.23 2.98
C LEU A 68 1.49 -39.71 2.65
N LYS A 69 2.41 -40.26 1.85
CA LYS A 69 2.72 -41.68 1.75
C LYS A 69 3.29 -42.11 3.11
N SER A 70 2.46 -42.20 4.14
CA SER A 70 2.67 -43.04 5.32
C SER A 70 1.66 -42.69 6.41
N VAL A 71 0.51 -43.35 6.41
CA VAL A 71 0.14 -44.15 7.58
C VAL A 71 -0.39 -45.47 7.05
N LYS A 72 0.40 -46.53 7.26
CA LYS A 72 -0.02 -47.93 7.11
C LYS A 72 -1.16 -48.25 8.07
#